data_AF-N6WVG0-F1
#
_entry.id   AF-N6WVG0-F1
#
_cell.length_a   1.000
_cell.length_b   1.000
_cell.length_c   1.000
_cell.angle_alpha   90.00
_cell.angle_beta   90.00
_cell.angle_gamma   90.00
#
_symmetry.space_group_name_H-M   'P 1'
#
loop_
_entity.id
_entity.type
_entity.pdbx_description
1 polymer ?
#
loop_
_entity_poly.entity_id
_entity_poly.type
_entity_poly.pdbx_seq_one_letter_code
_entity_poly.pdbx_strand_id
1 'polypeptide(L)'
;MMMYRWLVMFVGVILISGCASLKDQDFLASSSDFFDRAGKALGKIGEPTAKIARDAEVQTLFDQSYIDPLTKYLKQHDGDASRAEQLAQVRDERERRCSVIAKRYAARPLTREQVARYRAGYSLSCPEDVEAFALRYEEKRRQEQNEVRLAEAEDKGAEDEEDLAKEDMAAESAAAGSVPSAVSQELNDCFLLTAIRNFSDALEACRTPAENGNVRAQTNMATIAYALQHYDQALDWAKRAAPESGNAANLIGRMYAEGQGVAADQQVARQWFQQAASLGHAGAQATLDSNVKVSAGNEVR
;
A
#
# COMPACT_ATOMS: atom_id res chain seq x y z
N MET A 1 -72.07 -16.35 32.62
CA MET A 1 -71.26 -17.53 32.26
C MET A 1 -72.06 -18.55 31.43
N MET A 2 -72.75 -18.09 30.38
CA MET A 2 -73.69 -18.95 29.61
C MET A 2 -73.88 -18.45 28.16
N MET A 3 -72.86 -17.82 27.58
CA MET A 3 -72.85 -17.33 26.18
C MET A 3 -71.60 -17.77 25.40
N TYR A 4 -70.75 -18.62 25.98
CA TYR A 4 -69.49 -19.08 25.38
C TYR A 4 -69.47 -20.60 25.15
N ARG A 5 -70.64 -21.20 24.86
CA ARG A 5 -70.78 -22.63 24.51
C ARG A 5 -71.47 -22.88 23.16
N TRP A 6 -71.86 -21.81 22.45
CA TRP A 6 -72.48 -21.87 21.12
C TRP A 6 -71.54 -21.43 19.98
N LEU A 7 -70.29 -21.07 20.30
CA LEU A 7 -69.31 -20.58 19.31
C LEU A 7 -68.26 -21.63 18.91
N VAL A 8 -68.36 -22.86 19.42
CA VAL A 8 -67.46 -23.99 19.10
C VAL A 8 -68.14 -25.03 18.20
N MET A 9 -69.40 -24.82 17.82
CA MET A 9 -70.15 -25.66 16.87
C MET A 9 -70.53 -24.89 15.58
N PHE A 10 -69.60 -24.08 15.06
CA PHE A 10 -69.69 -23.53 13.70
C PHE A 10 -68.36 -23.64 12.95
N VAL A 11 -67.52 -24.61 13.36
CA VAL A 11 -66.24 -24.97 12.72
C VAL A 11 -66.35 -26.31 11.96
N GLY A 12 -67.56 -26.87 11.80
CA GLY A 12 -67.76 -28.25 11.32
C GLY A 12 -68.51 -28.46 10.01
N VAL A 13 -69.07 -27.44 9.34
CA VAL A 13 -69.97 -27.66 8.18
C VAL A 13 -69.83 -26.59 7.10
N ILE A 14 -68.61 -26.31 6.63
CA ILE A 14 -68.39 -25.74 5.28
C ILE A 14 -67.21 -26.46 4.61
N LEU A 15 -67.28 -27.78 4.62
CA LEU A 15 -66.58 -28.62 3.66
C LEU A 15 -67.67 -29.45 2.99
N ILE A 16 -67.60 -29.54 1.66
CA ILE A 16 -68.51 -30.29 0.78
C ILE A 16 -69.75 -29.50 0.33
N SER A 17 -69.55 -28.59 -0.63
CA SER A 17 -70.41 -28.43 -1.81
C SER A 17 -69.83 -27.35 -2.73
N GLY A 18 -69.28 -27.76 -3.89
CA GLY A 18 -69.01 -26.80 -4.97
C GLY A 18 -67.70 -26.98 -5.74
N CYS A 19 -67.28 -28.19 -6.09
CA CYS A 19 -66.37 -28.36 -7.23
C CYS A 19 -67.20 -28.34 -8.52
N ALA A 20 -67.51 -27.13 -8.99
CA ALA A 20 -67.98 -26.89 -10.34
C ALA A 20 -66.94 -26.04 -11.07
N SER A 21 -66.04 -26.72 -11.78
CA SER A 21 -65.40 -26.30 -13.03
C SER A 21 -65.24 -24.78 -13.24
N LEU A 22 -64.17 -24.20 -12.71
CA LEU A 22 -63.57 -22.95 -13.20
C LEU A 22 -62.10 -23.23 -13.54
N LYS A 23 -61.69 -22.80 -14.73
CA LYS A 23 -60.34 -22.97 -15.28
C LYS A 23 -59.34 -22.14 -14.44
N ASP A 24 -58.61 -22.80 -13.56
CA ASP A 24 -57.48 -22.23 -12.83
C ASP A 24 -56.20 -22.28 -13.69
N GLN A 25 -55.98 -21.24 -14.49
CA GLN A 25 -54.62 -20.87 -14.93
C GLN A 25 -54.35 -19.34 -14.91
N ASP A 26 -55.38 -18.49 -14.82
CA ASP A 26 -55.18 -17.03 -14.93
C ASP A 26 -55.16 -16.28 -13.58
N PHE A 27 -55.55 -16.92 -12.47
CA PHE A 27 -55.64 -16.22 -11.17
C PHE A 27 -54.29 -16.15 -10.43
N LEU A 28 -53.42 -17.15 -10.57
CA LEU A 28 -52.08 -17.14 -9.95
C LEU A 28 -51.10 -16.23 -10.70
N ALA A 29 -51.25 -16.08 -12.02
CA ALA A 29 -50.45 -15.14 -12.83
C ALA A 29 -50.81 -13.66 -12.55
N SER A 30 -52.07 -13.37 -12.20
CA SER A 30 -52.49 -12.02 -11.78
C SER A 30 -51.94 -11.64 -10.39
N SER A 31 -51.61 -12.61 -9.54
CA SER A 31 -51.10 -12.36 -8.20
C SER A 31 -49.61 -12.03 -8.20
N SER A 32 -48.79 -12.72 -8.99
CA SER A 32 -47.37 -12.39 -9.14
C SER A 32 -47.17 -11.01 -9.76
N ASP A 33 -47.98 -10.66 -10.75
CA ASP A 33 -47.93 -9.34 -11.40
C ASP A 33 -48.38 -8.21 -10.44
N PHE A 34 -49.31 -8.51 -9.52
CA PHE A 34 -49.69 -7.60 -8.43
C PHE A 34 -48.58 -7.45 -7.39
N PHE A 35 -47.95 -8.53 -6.95
CA PHE A 35 -46.82 -8.48 -6.00
C PHE A 35 -45.57 -7.84 -6.61
N ASP A 36 -45.30 -8.01 -7.91
CA ASP A 36 -44.21 -7.34 -8.64
C ASP A 36 -44.50 -5.84 -8.83
N ARG A 37 -45.75 -5.46 -9.12
CA ARG A 37 -46.15 -4.05 -9.21
C ARG A 37 -46.18 -3.39 -7.83
N ALA A 38 -46.67 -4.08 -6.81
CA ALA A 38 -46.66 -3.61 -5.42
C ALA A 38 -45.21 -3.53 -4.88
N GLY A 39 -44.35 -4.51 -5.19
CA GLY A 39 -42.93 -4.51 -4.86
C GLY A 39 -42.15 -3.40 -5.57
N LYS A 40 -42.42 -3.15 -6.86
CA LYS A 40 -41.87 -1.99 -7.60
C LYS A 40 -42.39 -0.66 -7.07
N ALA A 41 -43.66 -0.59 -6.65
CA ALA A 41 -44.23 0.61 -6.07
C ALA A 41 -43.67 0.90 -4.66
N LEU A 42 -43.44 -0.12 -3.84
CA LEU A 42 -42.80 -0.01 -2.52
C LEU A 42 -41.30 0.30 -2.63
N GLY A 43 -40.59 -0.30 -3.59
CA GLY A 43 -39.18 0.02 -3.88
C GLY A 43 -38.97 1.48 -4.29
N LYS A 44 -39.89 2.03 -5.08
CA LYS A 44 -39.88 3.46 -5.48
C LYS A 44 -40.20 4.44 -4.35
N ILE A 45 -40.77 3.99 -3.22
CA ILE A 45 -41.01 4.84 -2.05
C ILE A 45 -39.76 4.88 -1.15
N GLY A 46 -38.99 3.78 -1.09
CA GLY A 46 -37.76 3.67 -0.28
C GLY A 46 -36.50 4.25 -0.93
N GLU A 47 -36.41 4.21 -2.25
CA GLU A 47 -35.24 4.68 -3.01
C GLU A 47 -35.00 6.19 -2.91
N PRO A 48 -36.01 7.08 -3.00
CA PRO A 48 -35.84 8.51 -2.77
C PRO A 48 -35.39 8.82 -1.34
N THR A 49 -35.95 8.11 -0.34
CA THR A 49 -35.56 8.30 1.07
C THR A 49 -34.12 7.84 1.34
N ALA A 50 -33.68 6.76 0.71
CA ALA A 50 -32.30 6.28 0.83
C ALA A 50 -31.30 7.24 0.16
N LYS A 51 -31.65 7.81 -1.00
CA LYS A 51 -30.82 8.84 -1.66
C LYS A 51 -30.71 10.09 -0.79
N ILE A 52 -31.82 10.60 -0.25
CA ILE A 52 -31.83 11.78 0.63
C ILE A 52 -30.93 11.55 1.85
N ALA A 53 -30.96 10.36 2.46
CA ALA A 53 -30.11 10.02 3.59
C ALA A 53 -28.61 10.02 3.21
N ARG A 54 -28.25 9.48 2.04
CA ARG A 54 -26.87 9.48 1.53
C ARG A 54 -26.40 10.89 1.17
N ASP A 55 -27.28 11.72 0.60
CA ASP A 55 -26.97 13.12 0.27
C ASP A 55 -26.71 13.93 1.55
N ALA A 56 -27.51 13.71 2.61
CA ALA A 56 -27.28 14.34 3.91
C ALA A 56 -25.99 13.87 4.59
N GLU A 57 -25.64 12.59 4.44
CA GLU A 57 -24.36 12.02 4.90
C GLU A 57 -23.17 12.70 4.21
N VAL A 58 -23.21 12.83 2.87
CA VAL A 58 -22.18 13.53 2.09
C VAL A 58 -22.08 15.00 2.49
N GLN A 59 -23.20 15.68 2.70
CA GLN A 59 -23.18 17.08 3.13
C GLN A 59 -22.48 17.24 4.47
N THR A 60 -22.72 16.33 5.42
CA THR A 60 -22.03 16.31 6.73
C THR A 60 -20.52 16.13 6.58
N LEU A 61 -20.08 15.41 5.54
CA LEU A 61 -18.68 15.25 5.20
C LEU A 61 -18.07 16.53 4.63
N PHE A 62 -18.83 17.27 3.83
CA PHE A 62 -18.40 18.53 3.21
C PHE A 62 -18.35 19.71 4.18
N ASP A 63 -19.22 19.72 5.20
CA ASP A 63 -19.24 20.74 6.25
C ASP A 63 -17.95 20.75 7.09
N GLN A 64 -17.19 19.65 7.06
CA GLN A 64 -15.87 19.56 7.68
C GLN A 64 -14.81 20.21 6.79
N SER A 65 -13.74 20.74 7.37
CA SER A 65 -12.62 21.34 6.61
C SER A 65 -11.51 20.35 6.21
N TYR A 66 -11.61 19.10 6.64
CA TYR A 66 -10.54 18.09 6.48
C TYR A 66 -10.68 17.31 5.16
N ILE A 67 -9.56 16.79 4.63
CA ILE A 67 -9.54 15.99 3.39
C ILE A 67 -9.63 14.48 3.70
N ASP A 68 -8.97 14.01 4.76
CA ASP A 68 -8.93 12.60 5.12
C ASP A 68 -10.29 11.91 5.27
N PRO A 69 -11.34 12.55 5.83
CA PRO A 69 -12.67 11.95 5.87
C PRO A 69 -13.22 11.67 4.47
N LEU A 70 -12.97 12.55 3.49
CA LEU A 70 -13.37 12.34 2.08
C LEU A 70 -12.69 11.11 1.51
N THR A 71 -11.37 10.99 1.72
CA THR A 71 -10.58 9.84 1.28
C THR A 71 -11.07 8.53 1.90
N LYS A 72 -11.34 8.53 3.20
CA LYS A 72 -11.84 7.36 3.92
C LYS A 72 -13.23 6.95 3.44
N TYR A 73 -14.12 7.92 3.21
CA TYR A 73 -15.46 7.66 2.69
C TYR A 73 -15.42 7.01 1.31
N LEU A 74 -14.58 7.53 0.41
CA LEU A 74 -14.40 6.94 -0.92
C LEU A 74 -13.88 5.50 -0.85
N LYS A 75 -12.93 5.22 0.04
CA LYS A 75 -12.39 3.87 0.23
C LYS A 75 -13.44 2.91 0.83
N GLN A 76 -14.22 3.39 1.79
CA GLN A 76 -15.23 2.59 2.48
C GLN A 76 -16.36 2.15 1.54
N HIS A 77 -16.70 3.00 0.58
CA HIS A 77 -17.83 2.80 -0.34
C HIS A 77 -17.38 2.49 -1.77
N ASP A 78 -16.14 2.03 -1.95
CA ASP A 78 -15.63 1.68 -3.26
C ASP A 78 -16.46 0.56 -3.91
N GLY A 79 -16.78 0.71 -5.18
CA GLY A 79 -17.66 -0.21 -5.92
C GLY A 79 -19.15 -0.16 -5.58
N ASP A 80 -19.61 0.70 -4.66
CA ASP A 80 -21.05 0.85 -4.37
C ASP A 80 -21.75 1.66 -5.48
N ALA A 81 -22.32 0.95 -6.45
CA ALA A 81 -23.06 1.55 -7.56
C ALA A 81 -24.27 2.38 -7.10
N SER A 82 -24.86 2.08 -5.94
CA SER A 82 -26.00 2.84 -5.40
C SER A 82 -25.61 4.22 -4.88
N ARG A 83 -24.30 4.48 -4.73
CA ARG A 83 -23.70 5.74 -4.28
C ARG A 83 -22.90 6.43 -5.38
N ALA A 84 -23.02 6.01 -6.64
CA ALA A 84 -22.16 6.50 -7.73
C ALA A 84 -22.13 8.04 -7.83
N GLU A 85 -23.28 8.69 -7.70
CA GLU A 85 -23.41 10.16 -7.70
C GLU A 85 -22.68 10.79 -6.50
N GLN A 86 -22.92 10.27 -5.29
CA GLN A 86 -22.30 10.74 -4.05
C GLN A 86 -20.78 10.56 -4.07
N LEU A 87 -20.30 9.41 -4.56
CA LEU A 87 -18.87 9.15 -4.68
C LEU A 87 -18.20 10.07 -5.70
N ALA A 88 -18.90 10.45 -6.77
CA ALA A 88 -18.40 11.46 -7.71
C ALA A 88 -18.25 12.82 -7.04
N GLN A 89 -19.29 13.29 -6.34
CA GLN A 89 -19.24 14.56 -5.59
C GLN A 89 -18.10 14.58 -4.57
N VAL A 90 -17.92 13.49 -3.80
CA VAL A 90 -16.85 13.41 -2.80
C VAL A 90 -15.46 13.40 -3.43
N ARG A 91 -15.28 12.75 -4.59
CA ARG A 91 -14.02 12.81 -5.36
C ARG A 91 -13.72 14.24 -5.80
N ASP A 92 -14.70 14.93 -6.38
CA ASP A 92 -14.53 16.29 -6.88
C ASP A 92 -14.15 17.27 -5.74
N GLU A 93 -14.80 17.14 -4.58
CA GLU A 93 -14.48 17.98 -3.42
C GLU A 93 -13.09 17.64 -2.83
N ARG A 94 -12.72 16.36 -2.78
CA ARG A 94 -11.37 15.94 -2.35
C ARG A 94 -10.32 16.57 -3.25
N GLU A 95 -10.50 16.45 -4.57
CA GLU A 95 -9.60 16.99 -5.58
C GLU A 95 -9.49 18.51 -5.49
N ARG A 96 -10.62 19.20 -5.35
CA ARG A 96 -10.65 20.65 -5.14
C ARG A 96 -9.82 21.06 -3.93
N ARG A 97 -9.96 20.36 -2.79
CA ARG A 97 -9.17 20.66 -1.58
C ARG A 97 -7.69 20.34 -1.75
N CYS A 98 -7.36 19.22 -2.37
CA CYS A 98 -5.97 18.84 -2.69
C CYS A 98 -5.30 19.90 -3.57
N SER A 99 -5.98 20.38 -4.62
CA SER A 99 -5.44 21.42 -5.52
C SER A 99 -5.08 22.73 -4.81
N VAL A 100 -5.83 23.11 -3.76
CA VAL A 100 -5.52 24.30 -2.95
C VAL A 100 -4.25 24.09 -2.13
N ILE A 101 -4.07 22.90 -1.57
CA ILE A 101 -2.85 22.52 -0.83
C ILE A 101 -1.65 22.47 -1.78
N ALA A 102 -1.81 21.87 -2.96
CA ALA A 102 -0.79 21.79 -3.99
C ALA A 102 -0.30 23.16 -4.42
N LYS A 103 -1.21 24.12 -4.68
CA LYS A 103 -0.85 25.51 -4.96
C LYS A 103 -0.05 26.16 -3.83
N ARG A 104 -0.43 25.89 -2.57
CA ARG A 104 0.32 26.40 -1.40
C ARG A 104 1.73 25.83 -1.33
N TYR A 105 1.91 24.53 -1.58
CA TYR A 105 3.23 23.90 -1.59
C TYR A 105 4.06 24.30 -2.81
N ALA A 106 3.45 24.52 -3.96
CA ALA A 106 4.14 24.99 -5.16
C ALA A 106 4.82 26.36 -4.97
N ALA A 107 4.27 27.21 -4.09
CA ALA A 107 4.85 28.49 -3.71
C ALA A 107 5.95 28.39 -2.63
N ARG A 108 6.21 27.19 -2.08
CA ARG A 108 7.24 26.98 -1.04
C ARG A 108 8.59 26.60 -1.66
N PRO A 109 9.70 26.86 -0.95
CA PRO A 109 11.01 26.37 -1.35
C PRO A 109 11.05 24.85 -1.51
N LEU A 110 11.66 24.38 -2.59
CA LEU A 110 11.92 22.97 -2.85
C LEU A 110 13.07 22.48 -1.96
N THR A 111 12.72 22.01 -0.75
CA THR A 111 13.67 21.47 0.23
C THR A 111 13.20 20.11 0.76
N ARG A 112 14.15 19.33 1.28
CA ARG A 112 13.88 18.03 1.91
C ARG A 112 12.84 18.14 3.03
N GLU A 113 12.90 19.20 3.82
CA GLU A 113 11.94 19.43 4.91
C GLU A 113 10.53 19.67 4.38
N GLN A 114 10.37 20.46 3.29
CA GLN A 114 9.05 20.68 2.71
C GLN A 114 8.48 19.41 2.08
N VAL A 115 9.31 18.57 1.45
CA VAL A 115 8.88 17.25 0.96
C VAL A 115 8.40 16.37 2.12
N ALA A 116 9.17 16.28 3.20
CA ALA A 116 8.79 15.49 4.39
C ALA A 116 7.48 16.00 5.03
N ARG A 117 7.32 17.32 5.15
CA ARG A 117 6.11 17.95 5.69
C ARG A 117 4.89 17.70 4.79
N TYR A 118 5.07 17.74 3.47
CA TYR A 118 3.99 17.47 2.54
C TYR A 118 3.52 16.01 2.65
N ARG A 119 4.48 15.07 2.65
CA ARG A 119 4.20 13.63 2.82
C ARG A 119 3.48 13.35 4.14
N ALA A 120 4.00 13.86 5.26
CA ALA A 120 3.41 13.63 6.58
C ALA A 120 1.96 14.13 6.71
N GLY A 121 1.62 15.22 6.04
CA GLY A 121 0.29 15.83 6.16
C GLY A 121 -0.75 15.34 5.15
N TYR A 122 -0.31 14.90 3.96
CA TYR A 122 -1.22 14.76 2.82
C TYR A 122 -1.02 13.49 1.98
N SER A 123 -0.06 12.60 2.31
CA SER A 123 0.17 11.36 1.54
C SER A 123 -1.05 10.45 1.44
N LEU A 124 -1.94 10.44 2.45
CA LEU A 124 -3.17 9.64 2.40
C LEU A 124 -4.16 10.21 1.38
N SER A 125 -4.32 11.54 1.36
CA SER A 125 -5.47 12.20 0.73
C SER A 125 -5.16 12.82 -0.62
N CYS A 126 -3.92 13.27 -0.82
CA CYS A 126 -3.45 13.92 -2.05
C CYS A 126 -2.12 13.30 -2.53
N PRO A 127 -2.06 11.97 -2.73
CA PRO A 127 -0.80 11.28 -3.02
C PRO A 127 -0.12 11.77 -4.30
N GLU A 128 -0.90 12.07 -5.34
CA GLU A 128 -0.39 12.52 -6.64
C GLU A 128 0.32 13.88 -6.54
N ASP A 129 -0.32 14.87 -5.88
CA ASP A 129 0.27 16.19 -5.67
C ASP A 129 1.54 16.15 -4.80
N VAL A 130 1.52 15.30 -3.77
CA VAL A 130 2.66 15.11 -2.86
C VAL A 130 3.86 14.55 -3.63
N GLU A 131 3.63 13.56 -4.48
CA GLU A 131 4.69 12.91 -5.24
C GLU A 131 5.20 13.81 -6.37
N ALA A 132 4.31 14.54 -7.05
CA ALA A 132 4.71 15.56 -8.03
C ALA A 132 5.64 16.63 -7.42
N PHE A 133 5.39 17.04 -6.17
CA PHE A 133 6.29 17.96 -5.45
C PHE A 133 7.63 17.30 -5.09
N ALA A 134 7.62 16.03 -4.68
CA ALA A 134 8.83 15.27 -4.36
C ALA A 134 9.73 15.09 -5.59
N LEU A 135 9.16 14.72 -6.73
CA LEU A 135 9.89 14.58 -8.00
C LEU A 135 10.57 15.88 -8.43
N ARG A 136 9.88 17.02 -8.30
CA ARG A 136 10.48 18.35 -8.57
C ARG A 136 11.67 18.64 -7.67
N TYR A 137 11.63 18.19 -6.42
CA TYR A 137 12.76 18.34 -5.49
C TYR A 137 13.94 17.45 -5.89
N GLU A 138 13.69 16.20 -6.28
CA GLU A 138 14.72 15.27 -6.73
C GLU A 138 15.39 15.75 -8.03
N GLU A 139 14.60 16.26 -8.97
CA GLU A 139 15.13 16.86 -10.21
C GLU A 139 16.03 18.05 -9.90
N LYS A 140 15.59 18.96 -9.02
CA LYS A 140 16.41 20.10 -8.57
C LYS A 140 17.71 19.62 -7.94
N ARG A 141 17.66 18.62 -7.07
CA ARG A 141 18.86 18.04 -6.42
C ARG A 141 19.83 17.45 -7.41
N ARG A 142 19.32 16.76 -8.43
CA ARG A 142 20.13 16.17 -9.51
C ARG A 142 20.79 17.26 -10.36
N GLN A 143 20.06 18.34 -10.68
CA GLN A 143 20.61 19.49 -11.39
C GLN A 143 21.75 20.14 -10.59
N GLU A 144 21.53 20.43 -9.30
CA GLU A 144 22.55 20.96 -8.39
C GLU A 144 23.80 20.06 -8.33
N GLN A 145 23.61 18.73 -8.25
CA GLN A 145 24.73 17.77 -8.24
C GLN A 145 25.49 17.71 -9.57
N ASN A 146 24.79 17.83 -10.69
CA ASN A 146 25.42 17.86 -12.01
C ASN A 146 26.23 19.14 -12.20
N GLU A 147 25.73 20.28 -11.74
CA GLU A 147 26.47 21.56 -11.76
C GLU A 147 27.76 21.47 -10.93
N VAL A 148 27.71 20.89 -9.73
CA VAL A 148 28.90 20.65 -8.90
C VAL A 148 29.89 19.72 -9.61
N ARG A 149 29.41 18.61 -10.17
CA ARG A 149 30.26 17.64 -10.89
C ARG A 149 30.92 18.26 -12.13
N LEU A 150 30.21 19.13 -12.85
CA LEU A 150 30.77 19.85 -13.99
C LEU A 150 31.84 20.85 -13.54
N ALA A 151 31.60 21.59 -12.46
CA ALA A 151 32.59 22.50 -11.89
C ALA A 151 33.85 21.76 -11.40
N GLU A 152 33.69 20.58 -10.76
CA GLU A 152 34.82 19.73 -10.34
C GLU A 152 35.61 19.13 -11.52
N ALA A 153 34.94 18.90 -12.66
CA ALA A 153 35.60 18.41 -13.87
C ALA A 153 36.36 19.52 -14.61
N GLU A 154 35.85 20.76 -14.58
CA GLU A 154 36.55 21.94 -15.10
C GLU A 154 37.79 22.28 -14.27
N ASP A 155 37.72 22.13 -12.95
CA ASP A 155 38.86 22.33 -12.04
C ASP A 155 39.97 21.29 -12.26
N LYS A 156 39.59 20.01 -12.48
CA LYS A 156 40.53 18.92 -12.80
C LYS A 156 41.10 19.00 -14.22
N GLY A 157 40.45 19.71 -15.14
CA GLY A 157 40.93 19.94 -16.49
C GLY A 157 42.14 20.88 -16.59
N ALA A 158 42.63 21.40 -15.46
CA ALA A 158 43.82 22.25 -15.38
C ALA A 158 45.09 21.56 -14.85
N GLU A 159 45.01 20.30 -14.40
CA GLU A 159 46.16 19.58 -13.79
C GLU A 159 46.74 18.43 -14.65
N ASP A 160 46.09 18.01 -15.74
CA ASP A 160 46.54 16.85 -16.53
C ASP A 160 47.09 17.27 -17.92
N GLU A 161 48.31 17.82 -17.96
CA GLU A 161 49.11 17.91 -19.20
C GLU A 161 50.50 17.25 -19.11
N GLU A 162 50.77 16.42 -18.09
CA GLU A 162 52.03 15.68 -17.99
C GLU A 162 51.81 14.26 -17.43
N ASP A 163 51.47 13.32 -18.33
CA ASP A 163 52.00 11.94 -18.43
C ASP A 163 51.00 11.01 -19.14
N LEU A 164 50.97 11.14 -20.46
CA LEU A 164 50.52 10.08 -21.35
C LEU A 164 51.68 9.11 -21.60
N ALA A 165 51.62 7.91 -21.04
CA ALA A 165 51.79 6.63 -21.76
C ALA A 165 52.14 5.48 -20.80
N LYS A 166 51.21 4.52 -20.65
CA LYS A 166 51.42 3.10 -21.01
C LYS A 166 50.19 2.23 -20.72
N GLU A 167 49.82 1.51 -21.78
CA GLU A 167 49.22 0.16 -21.82
C GLU A 167 47.69 -0.01 -21.66
N ASP A 168 47.01 0.23 -22.79
CA ASP A 168 46.18 -0.70 -23.58
C ASP A 168 45.28 -1.78 -22.91
N MET A 169 43.99 -1.61 -23.24
CA MET A 169 43.08 -2.60 -23.86
C MET A 169 42.49 -3.78 -23.05
N ALA A 170 41.25 -3.57 -22.58
CA ALA A 170 40.04 -4.33 -22.99
C ALA A 170 38.81 -3.61 -22.38
N ALA A 171 37.71 -3.27 -23.05
CA ALA A 171 37.20 -3.62 -24.37
C ALA A 171 36.23 -2.51 -24.85
N GLU A 172 36.16 -2.33 -26.17
CA GLU A 172 35.11 -1.65 -26.93
C GLU A 172 33.72 -2.27 -26.61
N SER A 173 32.57 -1.63 -26.80
CA SER A 173 32.23 -0.51 -27.67
C SER A 173 31.00 0.25 -27.13
N ALA A 174 30.94 1.51 -27.52
CA ALA A 174 29.85 2.44 -27.27
C ALA A 174 28.56 2.07 -28.03
N ALA A 175 27.41 2.34 -27.43
CA ALA A 175 26.24 2.85 -28.17
C ALA A 175 25.18 3.47 -27.24
N ALA A 176 24.85 4.72 -27.55
CA ALA A 176 23.51 5.30 -27.51
C ALA A 176 22.82 5.54 -26.16
N GLY A 177 22.19 6.72 -26.04
CA GLY A 177 21.26 7.03 -24.98
C GLY A 177 20.23 5.91 -24.81
N SER A 178 20.24 5.30 -23.64
CA SER A 178 19.33 4.22 -23.29
C SER A 178 18.24 4.77 -22.41
N VAL A 179 17.00 4.65 -22.90
CA VAL A 179 15.81 4.53 -22.05
C VAL A 179 16.16 3.51 -20.94
N PRO A 180 15.90 3.80 -19.65
CA PRO A 180 16.14 2.81 -18.61
C PRO A 180 15.48 1.49 -19.02
N SER A 181 16.25 0.41 -19.09
CA SER A 181 15.65 -0.90 -19.33
C SER A 181 14.64 -1.15 -18.22
N ALA A 182 13.52 -1.84 -18.51
CA ALA A 182 12.50 -2.13 -17.50
C ALA A 182 13.11 -2.74 -16.21
N VAL A 183 14.17 -3.54 -16.35
CA VAL A 183 14.96 -4.11 -15.24
C VAL A 183 15.61 -3.03 -14.36
N SER A 184 16.15 -1.96 -14.95
CA SER A 184 16.76 -0.85 -14.20
C SER A 184 15.72 0.00 -13.48
N GLN A 185 14.52 0.15 -14.05
CA GLN A 185 13.41 0.85 -13.42
C GLN A 185 12.82 0.06 -12.25
N GLU A 186 12.52 -1.24 -12.45
CA GLU A 186 12.03 -2.14 -11.39
C GLU A 186 12.99 -2.20 -10.20
N LEU A 187 14.30 -2.24 -10.46
CA LEU A 187 15.32 -2.15 -9.43
C LEU A 187 15.24 -0.84 -8.65
N ASN A 188 15.13 0.30 -9.34
CA ASN A 188 15.01 1.60 -8.69
C ASN A 188 13.76 1.69 -7.82
N ASP A 189 12.62 1.25 -8.35
CA ASP A 189 11.33 1.25 -7.67
C ASP A 189 11.38 0.34 -6.43
N CYS A 190 11.99 -0.85 -6.53
CA CYS A 190 12.25 -1.73 -5.41
C CYS A 190 12.97 -1.01 -4.25
N PHE A 191 14.02 -0.25 -4.55
CA PHE A 191 14.79 0.46 -3.52
C PHE A 191 14.01 1.63 -2.92
N LEU A 192 13.41 2.48 -3.76
CA LEU A 192 12.70 3.67 -3.32
C LEU A 192 11.46 3.32 -2.50
N LEU A 193 10.64 2.39 -2.99
CA LEU A 193 9.40 1.97 -2.33
C LEU A 193 9.69 1.28 -0.99
N THR A 194 10.75 0.47 -0.91
CA THR A 194 11.20 -0.12 0.36
C THR A 194 11.63 0.95 1.35
N ALA A 195 12.38 1.97 0.91
CA ALA A 195 12.88 3.05 1.77
C ALA A 195 11.76 3.92 2.36
N ILE A 196 10.69 4.17 1.59
CA ILE A 196 9.51 4.89 2.07
C ILE A 196 8.48 3.97 2.76
N ARG A 197 8.81 2.68 2.92
CA ARG A 197 7.97 1.65 3.55
C ARG A 197 6.63 1.41 2.85
N ASN A 198 6.57 1.66 1.53
CA ASN A 198 5.45 1.21 0.71
C ASN A 198 5.66 -0.28 0.35
N PHE A 199 5.41 -1.14 1.33
CA PHE A 199 5.73 -2.57 1.23
C PHE A 199 4.88 -3.34 0.22
N SER A 200 3.67 -2.87 -0.08
CA SER A 200 2.81 -3.50 -1.11
C SER A 200 3.47 -3.40 -2.48
N ASP A 201 3.77 -2.18 -2.91
CA ASP A 201 4.31 -1.94 -4.25
C ASP A 201 5.80 -2.35 -4.32
N ALA A 202 6.54 -2.21 -3.21
CA ALA A 202 7.91 -2.68 -3.13
C ALA A 202 8.04 -4.19 -3.34
N LEU A 203 7.09 -5.00 -2.85
CA LEU A 203 7.11 -6.45 -3.07
C LEU A 203 7.01 -6.82 -4.56
N GLU A 204 6.21 -6.06 -5.31
CA GLU A 204 6.06 -6.26 -6.74
C GLU A 204 7.36 -5.86 -7.46
N ALA A 205 7.83 -4.63 -7.21
CA ALA A 205 9.04 -4.10 -7.85
C ALA A 205 10.30 -4.91 -7.52
N CYS A 206 10.43 -5.44 -6.30
CA CYS A 206 11.60 -6.20 -5.88
C CYS A 206 11.61 -7.66 -6.38
N ARG A 207 10.48 -8.22 -6.82
CA ARG A 207 10.36 -9.65 -7.10
C ARG A 207 11.28 -10.10 -8.23
N THR A 208 11.10 -9.57 -9.43
CA THR A 208 11.86 -9.97 -10.62
C THR A 208 13.36 -9.78 -10.42
N PRO A 209 13.85 -8.63 -9.91
CA PRO A 209 15.28 -8.48 -9.68
C PRO A 209 15.83 -9.42 -8.60
N ALA A 210 15.05 -9.72 -7.54
CA ALA A 210 15.47 -10.66 -6.50
C ALA A 210 15.54 -12.10 -7.01
N GLU A 211 14.58 -12.52 -7.83
CA GLU A 211 14.58 -13.83 -8.50
C GLU A 211 15.75 -13.97 -9.47
N ASN A 212 16.14 -12.88 -10.13
CA ASN A 212 17.32 -12.81 -11.00
C ASN A 212 18.66 -12.70 -10.25
N GLY A 213 18.66 -12.83 -8.92
CA GLY A 213 19.89 -12.87 -8.12
C GLY A 213 20.40 -11.51 -7.65
N ASN A 214 19.66 -10.42 -7.81
CA ASN A 214 20.11 -9.12 -7.29
C ASN A 214 20.11 -9.12 -5.76
N VAL A 215 21.30 -9.14 -5.16
CA VAL A 215 21.52 -9.21 -3.71
C VAL A 215 20.78 -8.11 -2.94
N ARG A 216 20.74 -6.89 -3.47
CA ARG A 216 20.06 -5.76 -2.82
C ARG A 216 18.54 -5.94 -2.86
N ALA A 217 17.98 -6.37 -3.99
CA ALA A 217 16.55 -6.67 -4.10
C ALA A 217 16.14 -7.85 -3.20
N GLN A 218 16.96 -8.89 -3.10
CA GLN A 218 16.76 -9.99 -2.15
C GLN A 218 16.80 -9.50 -0.70
N THR A 219 17.74 -8.60 -0.36
CA THR A 219 17.80 -7.95 0.96
C THR A 219 16.52 -7.16 1.27
N ASN A 220 15.99 -6.45 0.27
CA ASN A 220 14.73 -5.72 0.41
C ASN A 220 13.54 -6.67 0.57
N MET A 221 13.43 -7.73 -0.25
CA MET A 221 12.40 -8.77 -0.10
C MET A 221 12.40 -9.35 1.31
N ALA A 222 13.59 -9.63 1.87
CA ALA A 222 13.72 -10.11 3.24
C ALA A 222 13.22 -9.09 4.28
N THR A 223 13.60 -7.82 4.10
CA THR A 223 13.20 -6.70 4.98
C THR A 223 11.69 -6.48 4.95
N ILE A 224 11.10 -6.50 3.74
CA ILE A 224 9.66 -6.32 3.55
C ILE A 224 8.90 -7.49 4.17
N ALA A 225 9.30 -8.72 3.85
CA ALA A 225 8.67 -9.93 4.42
C ALA A 225 8.74 -9.93 5.95
N TYR A 226 9.88 -9.53 6.52
CA TYR A 226 10.03 -9.41 7.97
C TYR A 226 9.08 -8.36 8.56
N ALA A 227 8.97 -7.19 7.94
CA ALA A 227 8.09 -6.12 8.39
C ALA A 227 6.60 -6.49 8.30
N LEU A 228 6.24 -7.34 7.35
CA LEU A 228 4.91 -7.93 7.20
C LEU A 228 4.70 -9.21 8.03
N GLN A 229 5.67 -9.57 8.89
CA GLN A 229 5.64 -10.77 9.75
C GLN A 229 5.59 -12.11 8.99
N HIS A 230 5.98 -12.12 7.71
CA HIS A 230 6.17 -13.33 6.93
C HIS A 230 7.58 -13.91 7.17
N TYR A 231 7.83 -14.34 8.41
CA TYR A 231 9.18 -14.65 8.87
C TYR A 231 9.85 -15.79 8.08
N ASP A 232 9.12 -16.81 7.65
CA ASP A 232 9.71 -17.89 6.83
C ASP A 232 10.27 -17.37 5.50
N GLN A 233 9.51 -16.49 4.83
CA GLN A 233 9.95 -15.83 3.58
C GLN A 233 11.10 -14.86 3.84
N ALA A 234 11.04 -14.12 4.95
CA ALA A 234 12.11 -13.22 5.36
C ALA A 234 13.44 -13.97 5.52
N LEU A 235 13.40 -15.13 6.20
CA LEU A 235 14.57 -15.97 6.39
C LEU A 235 15.11 -16.51 5.07
N ASP A 236 14.23 -16.98 4.18
CA ASP A 236 14.63 -17.52 2.88
C ASP A 236 15.34 -16.48 2.01
N TRP A 237 14.72 -15.31 1.85
CA TRP A 237 15.33 -14.21 1.09
C TRP A 237 16.60 -13.69 1.74
N ALA A 238 16.63 -13.58 3.07
CA ALA A 238 17.83 -13.14 3.77
C ALA A 238 18.97 -14.12 3.58
N LYS A 239 18.73 -15.44 3.62
CA LYS A 239 19.76 -16.46 3.40
C LYS A 239 20.37 -16.39 2.01
N ARG A 240 19.57 -16.07 0.99
CA ARG A 240 20.05 -15.89 -0.40
C ARG A 240 20.99 -14.69 -0.52
N ALA A 241 20.69 -13.58 0.17
CA ALA A 241 21.47 -12.35 0.12
C ALA A 241 22.66 -12.31 1.12
N ALA A 242 22.60 -13.06 2.22
CA ALA A 242 23.57 -13.00 3.32
C ALA A 242 25.05 -13.26 2.96
N PRO A 243 25.40 -14.03 1.90
CA PRO A 243 26.79 -14.15 1.48
C PRO A 243 27.45 -12.82 1.11
N GLU A 244 26.66 -11.86 0.59
CA GLU A 244 27.15 -10.58 0.06
C GLU A 244 26.51 -9.35 0.72
N SER A 245 25.53 -9.54 1.61
CA SER A 245 24.78 -8.46 2.27
C SER A 245 24.88 -8.55 3.79
N GLY A 246 25.63 -7.62 4.39
CA GLY A 246 25.70 -7.47 5.84
C GLY A 246 24.34 -7.15 6.47
N ASN A 247 23.47 -6.42 5.76
CA ASN A 247 22.10 -6.15 6.20
C ASN A 247 21.27 -7.44 6.32
N ALA A 248 21.36 -8.32 5.31
CA ALA A 248 20.64 -9.60 5.32
C ALA A 248 21.18 -10.54 6.41
N ALA A 249 22.51 -10.67 6.53
CA ALA A 249 23.12 -11.45 7.60
C ALA A 249 22.71 -10.94 9.00
N ASN A 250 22.67 -9.62 9.20
CA ASN A 250 22.21 -9.01 10.44
C ASN A 250 20.73 -9.33 10.72
N LEU A 251 19.88 -9.30 9.70
CA LEU A 251 18.47 -9.66 9.85
C LEU A 251 18.30 -11.11 10.33
N ILE A 252 19.06 -12.06 9.77
CA ILE A 252 19.05 -13.46 10.22
C ILE A 252 19.50 -13.54 11.70
N GLY A 253 20.58 -12.83 12.05
CA GLY A 253 21.05 -12.77 13.44
C GLY A 253 19.97 -12.29 14.41
N ARG A 254 19.22 -11.24 14.04
CA ARG A 254 18.08 -10.75 14.81
C ARG A 254 16.96 -11.78 14.93
N MET A 255 16.61 -12.47 13.84
CA MET A 255 15.56 -13.47 13.85
C MET A 255 15.87 -14.64 14.80
N TYR A 256 17.11 -15.13 14.83
CA TYR A 256 17.55 -16.14 15.79
C TYR A 256 17.65 -15.60 17.22
N ALA A 257 18.02 -14.34 17.40
CA ALA A 257 18.09 -13.76 18.73
C ALA A 257 16.70 -13.57 19.36
N GLU A 258 15.73 -13.16 18.55
CA GLU A 258 14.36 -12.84 18.97
C GLU A 258 13.40 -14.05 18.85
N GLY A 259 13.80 -15.13 18.17
CA GLY A 259 12.96 -16.30 17.92
C GLY A 259 11.84 -16.06 16.91
N GLN A 260 12.08 -15.23 15.89
CA GLN A 260 11.06 -14.85 14.90
C GLN A 260 11.14 -15.75 13.67
N GLY A 261 10.13 -16.61 13.50
CA GLY A 261 10.09 -17.62 12.43
C GLY A 261 11.08 -18.77 12.61
N VAL A 262 11.89 -18.74 13.68
CA VAL A 262 12.85 -19.79 14.05
C VAL A 262 12.88 -19.94 15.56
N ALA A 263 13.32 -21.09 16.06
CA ALA A 263 13.62 -21.23 17.48
C ALA A 263 14.74 -20.25 17.86
N ALA A 264 14.59 -19.59 19.00
CA ALA A 264 15.59 -18.65 19.48
C ALA A 264 16.92 -19.40 19.77
N ASP A 265 18.01 -18.94 19.16
CA ASP A 265 19.34 -19.51 19.32
C ASP A 265 20.39 -18.39 19.32
N GLN A 266 20.91 -18.12 20.50
CA GLN A 266 21.88 -17.05 20.73
C GLN A 266 23.27 -17.36 20.15
N GLN A 267 23.63 -18.63 19.98
CA GLN A 267 24.90 -19.02 19.36
C GLN A 267 24.83 -18.79 17.86
N VAL A 268 23.74 -19.22 17.22
CA VAL A 268 23.50 -18.99 15.80
C VAL A 268 23.36 -17.49 15.50
N ALA A 269 22.64 -16.75 16.34
CA ALA A 269 22.53 -15.29 16.21
C ALA A 269 23.91 -14.61 16.19
N ARG A 270 24.80 -14.97 17.12
CA ARG A 270 26.18 -14.44 17.18
C ARG A 270 26.98 -14.74 15.92
N GLN A 271 26.87 -15.95 15.36
CA GLN A 271 27.56 -16.30 14.11
C GLN A 271 27.10 -15.41 12.94
N TRP A 272 25.80 -15.16 12.83
CA TRP A 272 25.26 -14.27 11.81
C TRP A 272 25.64 -12.80 12.02
N PHE A 273 25.71 -12.33 13.27
CA PHE A 273 26.23 -10.99 13.56
C PHE A 273 27.71 -10.87 13.21
N GLN A 274 28.53 -11.91 13.46
CA GLN A 274 29.94 -11.93 13.04
C GLN A 274 30.08 -11.85 11.52
N GLN A 275 29.26 -12.63 10.79
CA GLN A 275 29.22 -12.54 9.33
C GLN A 275 28.82 -11.12 8.87
N ALA A 276 27.75 -10.55 9.44
CA ALA A 276 27.29 -9.21 9.12
C ALA A 276 28.37 -8.15 9.38
N ALA A 277 29.08 -8.24 10.52
CA ALA A 277 30.17 -7.35 10.85
C ALA A 277 31.35 -7.48 9.88
N SER A 278 31.68 -8.70 9.44
CA SER A 278 32.73 -8.93 8.43
C SER A 278 32.39 -8.32 7.06
N LEU A 279 31.09 -8.17 6.76
CA LEU A 279 30.55 -7.48 5.59
C LEU A 279 30.33 -5.98 5.81
N GLY A 280 30.85 -5.41 6.90
CA GLY A 280 30.81 -3.96 7.18
C GLY A 280 29.50 -3.45 7.79
N HIS A 281 28.63 -4.32 8.31
CA HIS A 281 27.39 -3.89 8.95
C HIS A 281 27.64 -3.28 10.35
N ALA A 282 27.63 -1.95 10.43
CA ALA A 282 27.94 -1.21 11.65
C ALA A 282 27.07 -1.61 12.87
N GLY A 283 25.77 -1.87 12.66
CA GLY A 283 24.88 -2.29 13.75
C GLY A 283 25.23 -3.67 14.31
N ALA A 284 25.81 -4.55 13.50
CA ALA A 284 26.20 -5.90 13.93
C ALA A 284 27.52 -5.83 14.72
N GLN A 285 28.45 -5.00 14.28
CA GLN A 285 29.68 -4.71 15.02
C GLN A 285 29.36 -4.16 16.41
N ALA A 286 28.48 -3.15 16.51
CA ALA A 286 28.04 -2.63 17.81
C ALA A 286 27.35 -3.69 18.69
N THR A 287 26.57 -4.59 18.09
CA THR A 287 25.91 -5.69 18.80
C THR A 287 26.92 -6.67 19.40
N LEU A 288 28.03 -6.93 18.69
CA LEU A 288 29.11 -7.80 19.18
C LEU A 288 29.97 -7.10 20.25
N ASP A 289 30.30 -5.83 20.05
CA ASP A 289 31.17 -5.05 20.94
C ASP A 289 30.54 -4.80 22.32
N SER A 290 29.21 -4.68 22.35
CA SER A 290 28.47 -4.32 23.57
C SER A 290 28.31 -5.47 24.57
N ASN A 291 28.82 -6.69 24.30
CA ASN A 291 28.59 -7.89 25.12
C ASN A 291 27.10 -8.07 25.48
N VAL A 292 26.18 -7.53 24.66
CA VAL A 292 24.76 -7.61 24.92
C VAL A 292 24.41 -9.08 24.80
N LYS A 293 24.09 -9.69 25.95
CA LYS A 293 23.19 -10.84 25.96
C LYS A 293 21.96 -10.36 25.20
N VAL A 294 21.81 -10.76 23.93
CA VAL A 294 20.66 -10.36 23.14
C VAL A 294 19.46 -10.90 23.90
N SER A 295 18.82 -9.98 24.61
CA SER A 295 18.08 -10.30 25.82
C SER A 295 16.85 -11.10 25.43
N ALA A 296 16.77 -12.32 25.97
CA ALA A 296 15.64 -13.19 25.81
C ALA A 296 14.36 -12.52 26.34
N GLY A 297 13.30 -12.61 25.53
CA GLY A 297 11.96 -12.97 25.98
C GLY A 297 11.20 -11.94 26.82
N ASN A 298 10.21 -11.30 26.19
CA ASN A 298 8.95 -11.05 26.89
C ASN A 298 8.23 -12.41 27.04
N GLU A 299 8.44 -13.08 28.17
CA GLU A 299 7.45 -13.98 28.73
C GLU A 299 6.29 -13.12 29.23
N VAL A 300 5.18 -13.10 28.49
CA VAL A 300 3.90 -12.65 29.02
C VAL A 300 3.36 -13.80 29.87
N ARG A 301 3.39 -13.60 31.18
CA ARG A 301 2.75 -14.45 32.19
C ARG A 301 1.26 -14.14 32.29
#